data_AF-A0A0F9BWX3-F1
#
_entry.id   AF-A0A0F9BWX3-F1
#
_cell.length_a   1.000
_cell.length_b   1.000
_cell.length_c   1.000
_cell.angle_alpha   90.00
_cell.angle_beta   90.00
_cell.angle_gamma   90.00
#
_symmetry.space_group_name_H-M   'P 1'
#
loop_
_entity.id
_entity.type
_entity.pdbx_description
1 polymer ?
#
loop_
_entity_poly.entity_id
_entity_poly.type
_entity_poly.pdbx_seq_one_letter_code
_entity_poly.pdbx_strand_id
1 'polypeptide(L)'
;MLWLFIESILCIAFFILSLILYSNRIKTFKNTIIREPAKRYDKRLKMVGIILVLMIILYYILNIDFYIEKKYMESNGLLGLITINQFFLWFSFIVIGKSSKYLRGEDLIEFYHPSKKEAKAGEIKAGNILYGNKVMYPYYIKLQDLQRHMFITGITGSGKSNFLQNFLIDYKEKYDTPILLAEFKGEYHYLQKFIPDLLIFIVGKNFSINIFDPEKANAEVHAERVFQIFRSGGLFEGVEYSPQMERVFVDILNRVCKDPEKRSWAKFYEEAKAYLKDILLQTGGDMTYRSSVSAVTNRIRRYSLGTLKHSFEKKSGIDVKEMFKHDVLLDLSGIIKIGGEKEDDLFFLNMIL
;
A
#
# COMPACT_ATOMS: atom_id res chain seq x y z
N MET A 1 -17.59 -66.74 -8.45
CA MET A 1 -18.70 -66.25 -7.60
C MET A 1 -18.19 -65.47 -6.39
N LEU A 2 -17.50 -66.08 -5.41
CA LEU A 2 -17.01 -65.36 -4.22
C LEU A 2 -16.10 -64.16 -4.56
N TRP A 3 -15.21 -64.31 -5.54
CA TRP A 3 -14.31 -63.24 -5.98
C TRP A 3 -15.00 -62.04 -6.63
N LEU A 4 -16.01 -62.28 -7.48
CA LEU A 4 -16.83 -61.21 -8.09
C LEU A 4 -17.63 -60.45 -7.03
N PHE A 5 -18.08 -61.15 -5.99
CA PHE A 5 -18.77 -60.50 -4.87
C PHE A 5 -17.84 -59.55 -4.10
N ILE A 6 -16.59 -59.97 -3.85
CA ILE A 6 -15.55 -59.12 -3.25
C ILE A 6 -15.26 -57.90 -4.14
N GLU A 7 -15.15 -58.09 -5.46
CA GLU A 7 -14.95 -57.00 -6.42
C GLU A 7 -16.10 -55.98 -6.40
N SER A 8 -17.35 -56.45 -6.35
CA SER A 8 -18.50 -55.56 -6.24
C SER A 8 -18.49 -54.73 -4.95
N ILE A 9 -18.10 -55.34 -3.82
CA ILE A 9 -17.94 -54.62 -2.56
C ILE A 9 -16.86 -53.54 -2.67
N LEU A 10 -15.71 -53.85 -3.30
CA LEU A 10 -14.63 -52.88 -3.49
C LEU A 10 -15.03 -51.73 -4.42
N CYS A 11 -15.74 -52.01 -5.51
CA CYS A 11 -16.24 -50.97 -6.43
C CYS A 11 -17.24 -50.04 -5.74
N ILE A 12 -18.16 -50.59 -4.94
CA ILE A 12 -19.13 -49.82 -4.16
C ILE A 12 -18.42 -48.99 -3.09
N ALA A 13 -17.44 -49.55 -2.38
CA ALA A 13 -16.67 -48.83 -1.38
C ALA A 13 -15.88 -47.66 -2.01
N PHE A 14 -15.27 -47.88 -3.18
CA PHE A 14 -14.59 -46.82 -3.93
C PHE A 14 -15.55 -45.72 -4.38
N PHE A 15 -16.73 -46.10 -4.87
CA PHE A 15 -17.77 -45.17 -5.26
C PHE A 15 -18.26 -44.31 -4.09
N ILE A 16 -18.56 -44.93 -2.94
CA ILE A 16 -18.96 -44.21 -1.72
C ILE A 16 -17.85 -43.26 -1.26
N LEU A 17 -16.59 -43.70 -1.26
CA LEU A 17 -15.46 -42.86 -0.92
C LEU A 17 -15.34 -41.65 -1.88
N SER A 18 -15.57 -41.86 -3.18
CA SER A 18 -15.55 -40.79 -4.18
C SER A 18 -16.67 -39.76 -3.94
N LEU A 19 -17.86 -40.21 -3.53
CA LEU A 19 -18.98 -39.33 -3.18
C LEU A 19 -18.74 -38.57 -1.88
N ILE A 20 -18.19 -39.22 -0.85
CA ILE A 20 -17.81 -38.56 0.41
C ILE A 20 -16.78 -37.47 0.14
N LEU A 21 -15.78 -37.77 -0.70
CA LEU A 21 -14.76 -36.81 -1.12
C LEU A 21 -15.36 -35.61 -1.85
N TYR A 22 -16.28 -35.86 -2.77
CA TYR A 22 -16.96 -34.83 -3.52
C TYR A 22 -17.86 -33.96 -2.63
N SER A 23 -18.67 -34.58 -1.77
CA SER A 23 -19.59 -33.91 -0.84
C SER A 23 -18.85 -33.08 0.20
N ASN A 24 -17.81 -33.65 0.84
CA ASN A 24 -16.98 -32.91 1.78
C ASN A 24 -16.33 -31.71 1.09
N ARG A 25 -15.82 -31.85 -0.14
CA ARG A 25 -15.24 -30.72 -0.88
C ARG A 25 -16.25 -29.62 -1.24
N ILE A 26 -17.49 -29.96 -1.63
CA ILE A 26 -18.54 -28.96 -1.86
C ILE A 26 -18.86 -28.20 -0.58
N LYS A 27 -18.94 -28.90 0.56
CA LYS A 27 -19.17 -28.27 1.87
C LYS A 27 -18.00 -27.38 2.28
N THR A 28 -16.76 -27.82 2.09
CA THR A 28 -15.58 -26.98 2.38
C THR A 28 -15.56 -25.75 1.49
N PHE A 29 -15.81 -25.89 0.18
CA PHE A 29 -15.88 -24.75 -0.77
C PHE A 29 -16.93 -23.70 -0.37
N LYS A 30 -18.10 -24.13 0.15
CA LYS A 30 -19.14 -23.20 0.64
C LYS A 30 -18.78 -22.51 1.96
N ASN A 31 -17.89 -23.10 2.78
CA ASN A 31 -17.62 -22.65 4.15
C ASN A 31 -16.21 -22.07 4.37
N THR A 32 -15.29 -22.12 3.40
CA THR A 32 -13.94 -21.57 3.58
C THR A 32 -13.87 -20.08 3.29
N ILE A 33 -14.08 -19.27 4.33
CA ILE A 33 -13.43 -17.96 4.46
C ILE A 33 -12.08 -18.08 5.19
N ILE A 34 -11.83 -19.09 6.03
CA ILE A 34 -10.50 -19.27 6.66
C ILE A 34 -10.30 -20.75 7.01
N ARG A 35 -9.18 -21.38 6.59
CA ARG A 35 -8.34 -22.34 7.38
C ARG A 35 -7.43 -23.25 6.51
N GLU A 36 -6.15 -23.29 6.87
CA GLU A 36 -5.06 -24.12 6.29
C GLU A 36 -5.06 -25.67 6.49
N PRO A 37 -5.80 -26.33 7.42
CA PRO A 37 -5.67 -27.77 7.63
C PRO A 37 -6.22 -28.63 6.47
N ALA A 38 -6.99 -28.04 5.54
CA ALA A 38 -7.57 -28.76 4.40
C ALA A 38 -6.51 -29.28 3.40
N LYS A 39 -5.35 -28.61 3.28
CA LYS A 39 -4.30 -28.96 2.30
C LYS A 39 -3.65 -30.32 2.58
N ARG A 40 -3.50 -30.74 3.85
CA ARG A 40 -2.83 -32.01 4.22
C ARG A 40 -3.75 -33.23 4.12
N TYR A 41 -5.04 -33.06 4.41
CA TYR A 41 -6.05 -34.11 4.32
C TYR A 41 -6.28 -34.55 2.86
N ASP A 42 -6.27 -33.57 1.94
CA ASP A 42 -6.52 -33.78 0.52
C ASP A 42 -5.42 -34.59 -0.20
N LYS A 43 -4.15 -34.41 0.19
CA LYS A 43 -3.02 -35.16 -0.41
C LYS A 43 -3.06 -36.65 -0.05
N ARG A 44 -3.42 -37.00 1.19
CA ARG A 44 -3.53 -38.40 1.65
C ARG A 44 -4.69 -39.11 0.95
N LEU A 45 -5.84 -38.46 0.84
CA LEU A 45 -7.00 -39.02 0.15
C LEU A 45 -6.79 -39.23 -1.35
N LYS A 46 -6.03 -38.36 -2.01
CA LYS A 46 -5.60 -38.59 -3.40
C LYS A 46 -4.70 -39.80 -3.57
N MET A 47 -3.72 -40.00 -2.67
CA MET A 47 -2.90 -41.21 -2.72
C MET A 47 -3.75 -42.46 -2.54
N VAL A 48 -4.70 -42.45 -1.59
CA VAL A 48 -5.65 -43.57 -1.42
C VAL A 48 -6.46 -43.79 -2.69
N GLY A 49 -6.97 -42.73 -3.33
CA GLY A 49 -7.70 -42.84 -4.59
C GLY A 49 -6.87 -43.43 -5.75
N ILE A 50 -5.62 -43.00 -5.90
CA ILE A 50 -4.69 -43.52 -6.91
C ILE A 50 -4.35 -44.99 -6.65
N ILE A 51 -4.05 -45.35 -5.40
CA ILE A 51 -3.76 -46.74 -5.01
C ILE A 51 -4.95 -47.64 -5.33
N LEU A 52 -6.18 -47.21 -5.00
CA LEU A 52 -7.39 -47.98 -5.29
C LEU A 52 -7.59 -48.17 -6.80
N VAL A 53 -7.39 -47.13 -7.61
CA VAL A 53 -7.44 -47.23 -9.07
C VAL A 53 -6.40 -48.21 -9.62
N LEU A 54 -5.16 -48.13 -9.14
CA LEU A 54 -4.10 -49.06 -9.55
C LEU A 54 -4.42 -50.50 -9.15
N MET A 55 -4.99 -50.72 -7.97
CA MET A 55 -5.46 -52.05 -7.54
C MET A 55 -6.56 -52.60 -8.45
N ILE A 56 -7.51 -51.76 -8.87
CA ILE A 56 -8.60 -52.14 -9.78
C ILE A 56 -8.03 -52.49 -11.18
N ILE A 57 -7.12 -51.68 -11.72
CA ILE A 57 -6.49 -51.93 -13.02
C ILE A 57 -5.67 -53.23 -12.96
N LEU A 58 -4.85 -53.41 -11.93
CA LEU A 58 -4.06 -54.62 -11.73
C LEU A 58 -4.97 -55.85 -11.62
N TYR A 59 -6.07 -55.74 -10.88
CA TYR A 59 -7.06 -56.81 -10.78
C TYR A 59 -7.67 -57.16 -12.13
N TYR A 60 -8.06 -56.16 -12.93
CA TYR A 60 -8.62 -56.36 -14.27
C TYR A 60 -7.64 -57.10 -15.19
N ILE A 61 -6.35 -56.73 -15.14
CA ILE A 61 -5.29 -57.38 -15.92
C ILE A 61 -5.10 -58.83 -15.47
N LEU A 62 -5.02 -59.07 -14.16
CA LEU A 62 -4.82 -60.43 -13.60
C LEU A 62 -5.99 -61.38 -13.88
N ASN A 63 -7.18 -60.85 -14.15
CA ASN A 63 -8.38 -61.63 -14.42
C ASN A 63 -8.84 -61.49 -15.88
N ILE A 64 -7.98 -61.00 -16.79
CA ILE A 64 -8.38 -60.74 -18.17
C ILE A 64 -8.85 -62.01 -18.89
N ASP A 65 -8.24 -63.16 -18.58
CA ASP A 65 -8.63 -64.46 -19.14
C ASP A 65 -10.04 -64.88 -18.71
N PHE A 66 -10.42 -64.54 -17.47
CA PHE A 66 -11.77 -64.75 -16.94
C PHE A 66 -12.82 -63.90 -17.69
N TYR A 67 -12.44 -62.73 -18.18
CA TYR A 67 -13.30 -61.86 -18.99
C TYR A 67 -13.35 -62.26 -20.47
N ILE A 68 -12.32 -62.95 -20.97
CA ILE A 68 -12.19 -63.37 -22.38
C ILE A 68 -12.85 -64.73 -22.63
N GLU A 69 -12.86 -65.64 -21.65
CA GLU A 69 -13.51 -66.95 -21.82
C GLU A 69 -15.04 -66.85 -21.97
N LYS A 70 -15.55 -67.30 -23.13
CA LYS A 70 -16.99 -67.35 -23.48
C LYS A 70 -17.88 -68.17 -22.54
N LYS A 71 -17.31 -68.91 -21.58
CA LYS A 71 -17.99 -69.92 -20.77
C LYS A 71 -19.00 -69.36 -19.76
N TYR A 72 -19.01 -68.05 -19.52
CA TYR A 72 -19.92 -67.38 -18.58
C TYR A 72 -20.98 -66.48 -19.22
N MET A 73 -21.03 -66.38 -20.56
CA MET A 73 -22.11 -65.65 -21.25
C MET A 73 -23.50 -66.28 -21.07
N GLU A 74 -23.60 -67.50 -20.55
CA GLU A 74 -24.87 -68.19 -20.32
C GLU A 74 -25.53 -67.83 -18.97
N SER A 75 -24.81 -67.17 -18.05
CA SER A 75 -25.35 -66.73 -16.76
C SER A 75 -25.63 -65.23 -16.74
N ASN A 76 -26.88 -64.86 -17.04
CA ASN A 76 -27.34 -63.46 -17.08
C ASN A 76 -27.03 -62.67 -15.78
N GLY A 77 -26.97 -63.33 -14.63
CA GLY A 77 -26.67 -62.69 -13.34
C GLY A 77 -25.21 -62.22 -13.23
N LEU A 78 -24.26 -62.95 -13.83
CA LEU A 78 -22.84 -62.63 -13.74
C LEU A 78 -22.48 -61.40 -14.61
N LEU A 79 -23.07 -61.34 -15.81
CA LEU A 79 -22.89 -60.23 -16.74
C LEU A 79 -23.46 -58.92 -16.17
N GLY A 80 -24.60 -58.99 -15.48
CA GLY A 80 -25.20 -57.85 -14.78
C GLY A 80 -24.27 -57.27 -13.71
N LEU A 81 -23.65 -58.13 -12.88
CA LEU A 81 -22.71 -57.70 -11.84
C LEU A 81 -21.46 -57.02 -12.40
N ILE A 82 -20.87 -57.57 -13.46
CA ILE A 82 -19.71 -56.98 -14.13
C ILE A 82 -20.06 -55.59 -14.69
N THR A 83 -21.22 -55.46 -15.33
CA THR A 83 -21.67 -54.19 -15.90
C THR A 83 -21.89 -53.12 -14.82
N ILE A 84 -22.48 -53.50 -13.68
CA ILE A 84 -22.68 -52.61 -12.53
C ILE A 84 -21.34 -52.15 -11.94
N ASN A 85 -20.36 -53.05 -11.80
CA ASN A 85 -19.03 -52.71 -11.29
C ASN A 85 -18.30 -51.72 -12.22
N GLN A 86 -18.32 -51.98 -13.52
CA GLN A 86 -17.75 -51.06 -14.51
C GLN A 86 -18.40 -49.68 -14.47
N PHE A 87 -19.73 -49.62 -14.31
CA PHE A 87 -20.44 -48.35 -14.16
C PHE A 87 -19.96 -47.55 -12.94
N PHE A 88 -19.83 -48.18 -11.77
CA PHE A 88 -19.36 -47.50 -10.56
C PHE A 88 -17.93 -47.00 -10.69
N LEU A 89 -17.07 -47.74 -11.37
CA LEU A 89 -15.70 -47.33 -11.65
C LEU A 89 -15.66 -46.09 -12.55
N TRP A 90 -16.35 -46.13 -13.70
CA TRP A 90 -16.42 -45.01 -14.63
C TRP A 90 -17.02 -43.76 -13.98
N PHE A 91 -18.08 -43.92 -13.19
CA PHE A 91 -18.67 -42.80 -12.48
C PHE A 91 -17.70 -42.19 -11.45
N SER A 92 -16.99 -43.03 -10.70
CA SER A 92 -15.99 -42.57 -9.72
C SER A 92 -14.86 -41.79 -10.39
N PHE A 93 -14.39 -42.22 -11.56
CA PHE A 93 -13.43 -41.46 -12.36
C PHE A 93 -13.95 -40.08 -12.77
N ILE A 94 -15.23 -39.97 -13.18
CA ILE A 94 -15.86 -38.70 -13.54
C ILE A 94 -15.92 -37.77 -12.30
N VAL A 95 -16.31 -38.30 -11.14
CA VAL A 95 -16.41 -37.53 -9.90
C VAL A 95 -15.03 -37.03 -9.46
N ILE A 96 -14.02 -37.90 -9.45
CA ILE A 96 -12.63 -37.53 -9.12
C ILE A 96 -12.10 -36.52 -10.13
N GLY A 97 -12.33 -36.75 -11.43
CA GLY A 97 -11.93 -35.85 -12.51
C GLY A 97 -12.54 -34.45 -12.34
N LYS A 98 -13.84 -34.36 -12.05
CA LYS A 98 -14.51 -33.07 -11.74
C LYS A 98 -13.96 -32.43 -10.48
N SER A 99 -13.70 -33.20 -9.43
CA SER A 99 -13.09 -32.69 -8.20
C SER A 99 -11.66 -32.15 -8.43
N SER A 100 -10.95 -32.69 -9.42
CA SER A 100 -9.57 -32.31 -9.75
C SER A 100 -9.47 -30.91 -10.38
N LYS A 101 -10.52 -30.45 -11.08
CA LYS A 101 -10.56 -29.10 -11.67
C LYS A 101 -10.60 -27.98 -10.63
N TYR A 102 -11.07 -28.26 -9.42
CA TYR A 102 -11.14 -27.29 -8.31
C TYR A 102 -9.85 -27.18 -7.49
N LEU A 103 -8.76 -27.83 -7.92
CA LEU A 103 -7.47 -27.84 -7.21
C LEU A 103 -6.51 -26.73 -7.57
N ARG A 104 -6.82 -25.94 -8.60
CA ARG A 104 -6.02 -24.77 -8.94
C ARG A 104 -6.64 -23.56 -8.27
N GLY A 105 -6.39 -23.44 -6.98
CA GLY A 105 -6.77 -22.29 -6.18
C GLY A 105 -5.70 -22.09 -5.13
N GLU A 106 -4.64 -21.39 -5.52
CA GLU A 106 -3.89 -20.56 -4.59
C GLU A 106 -4.87 -19.64 -3.86
N ASP A 107 -4.46 -19.11 -2.71
CA ASP A 107 -5.23 -18.22 -1.83
C ASP A 107 -5.55 -16.88 -2.55
N LEU A 108 -6.31 -16.96 -3.63
CA LEU A 108 -6.84 -15.86 -4.43
C LEU A 108 -8.09 -15.40 -3.70
N ILE A 109 -7.95 -14.30 -2.97
CA ILE A 109 -9.11 -13.51 -2.57
C ILE A 109 -9.78 -13.09 -3.89
N GLU A 110 -10.91 -13.72 -4.23
CA GLU A 110 -11.70 -13.36 -5.42
C GLU A 110 -12.38 -12.01 -5.16
N PHE A 111 -11.64 -10.95 -5.42
CA PHE A 111 -12.22 -9.63 -5.52
C PHE A 111 -13.06 -9.55 -6.81
N TYR A 112 -14.21 -8.88 -6.72
CA TYR A 112 -14.96 -8.49 -7.91
C TYR A 112 -14.07 -7.60 -8.78
N HIS A 113 -13.85 -8.00 -10.03
CA HIS A 113 -13.19 -7.14 -11.00
C HIS A 113 -14.25 -6.37 -11.81
N PRO A 114 -14.00 -5.09 -12.17
CA PRO A 114 -14.93 -4.32 -12.99
C PRO A 114 -15.12 -4.99 -14.35
N SER A 115 -16.26 -4.73 -15.00
CA SER A 115 -16.51 -5.17 -16.38
C SER A 115 -15.60 -4.49 -17.40
N LYS A 116 -15.49 -5.04 -18.61
CA LYS A 116 -14.68 -4.45 -19.70
C LYS A 116 -15.11 -3.02 -20.04
N LYS A 117 -16.40 -2.71 -19.92
CA LYS A 117 -16.94 -1.37 -20.15
C LYS A 117 -16.50 -0.41 -19.05
N GLU A 118 -16.61 -0.82 -17.79
CA GLU A 118 -16.22 0.01 -16.64
C GLU A 118 -14.71 0.24 -16.59
N ALA A 119 -13.91 -0.80 -16.83
CA ALA A 119 -12.45 -0.71 -16.83
C ALA A 119 -11.89 0.22 -17.92
N LYS A 120 -12.63 0.43 -19.00
CA LYS A 120 -12.26 1.33 -20.11
C LYS A 120 -12.95 2.69 -20.05
N ALA A 121 -13.68 2.98 -18.98
CA ALA A 121 -14.44 4.23 -18.86
C ALA A 121 -13.60 5.42 -18.40
N GLY A 122 -12.36 5.20 -17.93
CA GLY A 122 -11.41 6.26 -17.59
C GLY A 122 -10.44 6.59 -18.71
N GLU A 123 -9.64 7.63 -18.51
CA GLU A 123 -8.66 8.08 -19.50
C GLU A 123 -7.23 7.66 -19.16
N ILE A 124 -6.88 7.49 -17.88
CA ILE A 124 -5.48 7.30 -17.44
C ILE A 124 -5.18 5.82 -17.23
N LYS A 125 -4.24 5.26 -17.98
CA LYS A 125 -3.95 3.83 -17.92
C LYS A 125 -3.21 3.48 -16.63
N ALA A 126 -3.79 2.60 -15.83
CA ALA A 126 -3.13 2.10 -14.62
C ALA A 126 -2.39 0.77 -14.86
N GLY A 127 -2.90 -0.07 -15.76
CA GLY A 127 -2.36 -1.42 -15.95
C GLY A 127 -3.37 -2.34 -16.61
N ASN A 128 -3.24 -3.65 -16.35
CA ASN A 128 -4.18 -4.67 -16.82
C ASN A 128 -4.85 -5.35 -15.63
N ILE A 129 -6.13 -5.70 -15.77
CA ILE A 129 -6.85 -6.51 -14.79
C ILE A 129 -6.33 -7.94 -14.84
N LEU A 130 -6.03 -8.49 -13.68
CA LEU A 130 -5.68 -9.89 -13.47
C LEU A 130 -6.88 -10.60 -12.81
N TYR A 131 -7.31 -11.72 -13.39
CA TYR A 131 -8.29 -12.61 -12.77
C TYR A 131 -7.71 -14.03 -12.73
N GLY A 132 -7.38 -14.48 -11.51
CA GLY A 132 -6.48 -15.61 -11.31
C GLY A 132 -5.14 -15.36 -12.01
N ASN A 133 -4.67 -16.34 -12.79
CA ASN A 133 -3.42 -16.23 -13.56
C ASN A 133 -3.63 -15.75 -15.00
N LYS A 134 -4.78 -15.12 -15.30
CA LYS A 134 -5.09 -14.61 -16.63
C LYS A 134 -5.11 -13.09 -16.64
N VAL A 135 -4.35 -12.52 -17.57
CA VAL A 135 -4.43 -11.11 -17.94
C VAL A 135 -5.70 -10.92 -18.77
N MET A 136 -6.58 -10.01 -18.35
CA MET A 136 -7.88 -9.79 -18.96
C MET A 136 -7.82 -8.64 -19.98
N TYR A 137 -8.03 -7.40 -19.51
CA TYR A 137 -8.05 -6.20 -20.34
C TYR A 137 -7.43 -5.02 -19.58
N PRO A 138 -7.01 -3.95 -20.27
CA PRO A 138 -6.46 -2.76 -19.62
C PRO A 138 -7.50 -2.07 -18.74
N TYR A 139 -7.02 -1.51 -17.64
CA TYR A 139 -7.77 -0.70 -16.69
C TYR A 139 -7.32 0.76 -16.77
N TYR A 140 -8.29 1.65 -16.82
CA TYR A 140 -8.11 3.09 -16.87
C TYR A 140 -8.82 3.75 -15.70
N ILE A 141 -8.10 4.61 -14.99
CA ILE A 141 -8.61 5.42 -13.89
C ILE A 141 -9.34 6.63 -14.47
N LYS A 142 -10.52 6.92 -13.94
CA LYS A 142 -11.27 8.14 -14.28
C LYS A 142 -10.69 9.31 -13.51
N LEU A 143 -10.63 10.48 -14.14
CA LEU A 143 -10.20 11.69 -13.46
C LEU A 143 -11.03 12.00 -12.19
N GLN A 144 -12.33 11.72 -12.21
CA GLN A 144 -13.23 11.92 -11.06
C GLN A 144 -12.86 11.06 -9.84
N ASP A 145 -12.29 9.86 -10.06
CA ASP A 145 -11.87 9.00 -8.97
C ASP A 145 -10.61 9.55 -8.29
N LEU A 146 -9.75 10.26 -9.03
CA LEU A 146 -8.55 10.92 -8.48
C LEU A 146 -8.89 12.07 -7.53
N GLN A 147 -10.06 12.69 -7.69
CA GLN A 147 -10.56 13.72 -6.77
C GLN A 147 -10.87 13.16 -5.37
N ARG A 148 -10.97 11.82 -5.23
CA ARG A 148 -11.23 11.12 -3.95
C ARG A 148 -9.97 10.56 -3.30
N HIS A 149 -8.79 10.98 -3.79
CA HIS A 149 -7.48 10.48 -3.43
C HIS A 149 -7.19 9.04 -3.89
N MET A 150 -5.91 8.73 -4.03
CA MET A 150 -5.41 7.39 -4.37
C MET A 150 -4.38 6.98 -3.33
N PHE A 151 -4.49 5.76 -2.83
CA PHE A 151 -3.49 5.16 -1.96
C PHE A 151 -2.75 4.03 -2.68
N ILE A 152 -1.45 4.23 -2.95
CA ILE A 152 -0.59 3.26 -3.62
C ILE A 152 0.31 2.62 -2.56
N THR A 153 0.14 1.32 -2.33
CA THR A 153 0.91 0.57 -1.32
C THR A 153 1.57 -0.68 -1.90
N GLY A 154 2.58 -1.19 -1.21
CA GLY A 154 3.37 -2.34 -1.63
C GLY A 154 4.73 -2.37 -0.95
N ILE A 155 5.36 -3.54 -0.91
CA ILE A 155 6.71 -3.72 -0.35
C ILE A 155 7.78 -2.99 -1.17
N THR A 156 8.96 -2.77 -0.61
CA THR A 156 10.11 -2.24 -1.37
C THR A 156 10.42 -3.15 -2.55
N GLY A 157 10.68 -2.56 -3.72
CA GLY A 157 10.91 -3.32 -4.96
C GLY A 157 9.64 -3.77 -5.70
N SER A 158 8.43 -3.54 -5.16
CA SER A 158 7.18 -3.92 -5.84
C SER A 158 6.79 -3.05 -7.04
N GLY A 159 7.61 -2.06 -7.41
CA GLY A 159 7.34 -1.16 -8.54
C GLY A 159 6.45 0.06 -8.26
N LYS A 160 6.24 0.45 -6.98
CA LYS A 160 5.43 1.65 -6.64
C LYS A 160 5.90 2.91 -7.36
N SER A 161 7.20 3.24 -7.27
CA SER A 161 7.75 4.43 -7.93
C SER A 161 7.57 4.31 -9.44
N ASN A 162 7.86 3.16 -10.04
CA ASN A 162 7.66 2.90 -11.47
C ASN A 162 6.20 3.06 -11.92
N PHE A 163 5.23 2.64 -11.11
CA PHE A 163 3.81 2.88 -11.38
C PHE A 163 3.49 4.39 -11.37
N LEU A 164 3.85 5.11 -10.30
CA LEU A 164 3.54 6.54 -10.18
C LEU A 164 4.20 7.37 -11.28
N GLN A 165 5.43 7.01 -11.62
CA GLN A 165 6.21 7.52 -12.73
C GLN A 165 5.49 7.45 -14.08
N ASN A 166 5.06 6.25 -14.48
CA ASN A 166 4.31 6.07 -15.73
C ASN A 166 2.92 6.71 -15.67
N PHE A 167 2.28 6.68 -14.50
CA PHE A 167 0.99 7.33 -14.27
C PHE A 167 1.08 8.84 -14.49
N LEU A 168 2.11 9.51 -13.95
CA LEU A 168 2.30 10.96 -14.11
C LEU A 168 2.60 11.36 -15.55
N ILE A 169 3.38 10.55 -16.27
CA ILE A 169 3.64 10.76 -17.70
C ILE A 169 2.31 10.69 -18.48
N ASP A 170 1.55 9.60 -18.32
CA ASP A 170 0.27 9.41 -19.00
C ASP A 170 -0.79 10.45 -18.58
N TYR A 171 -0.72 10.94 -17.34
CA TYR A 171 -1.56 12.04 -16.84
C TYR A 171 -1.22 13.35 -17.55
N LYS A 172 0.06 13.74 -17.61
CA LYS A 172 0.50 15.00 -18.22
C LYS A 172 0.36 15.02 -19.74
N GLU A 173 0.37 13.87 -20.41
CA GLU A 173 0.04 13.78 -21.84
C GLU A 173 -1.42 14.17 -22.14
N LYS A 174 -2.32 14.07 -21.15
CA LYS A 174 -3.77 14.26 -21.32
C LYS A 174 -4.30 15.53 -20.65
N TYR A 175 -3.62 16.00 -19.60
CA TYR A 175 -4.11 17.05 -18.74
C TYR A 175 -3.04 18.11 -18.49
N ASP A 176 -3.43 19.36 -18.61
CA ASP A 176 -2.58 20.53 -18.34
C ASP A 176 -2.63 20.98 -16.87
N THR A 177 -3.27 20.19 -15.98
CA THR A 177 -3.34 20.54 -14.57
C THR A 177 -1.93 20.50 -13.95
N PRO A 178 -1.51 21.56 -13.23
CA PRO A 178 -0.22 21.59 -12.55
C PRO A 178 -0.08 20.47 -11.52
N ILE A 179 1.07 19.82 -11.49
CA ILE A 179 1.39 18.81 -10.47
C ILE A 179 2.41 19.36 -9.45
N LEU A 180 2.21 19.02 -8.18
CA LEU A 180 3.24 19.15 -7.14
C LEU A 180 3.63 17.75 -6.66
N LEU A 181 4.82 17.32 -7.00
CA LEU A 181 5.38 16.04 -6.58
C LEU A 181 6.45 16.27 -5.50
N ALA A 182 6.12 15.94 -4.24
CA ALA A 182 7.09 15.90 -3.16
C ALA A 182 7.70 14.50 -3.02
N GLU A 183 9.03 14.41 -3.01
CA GLU A 183 9.74 13.13 -2.92
C GLU A 183 10.95 13.17 -2.00
N PHE A 184 11.40 11.99 -1.53
CA PHE A 184 12.43 11.87 -0.49
C PHE A 184 13.74 11.22 -0.96
N LYS A 185 13.83 10.74 -2.21
CA LYS A 185 14.94 9.87 -2.65
C LYS A 185 15.70 10.33 -3.91
N GLY A 186 15.21 11.37 -4.58
CA GLY A 186 15.70 11.79 -5.90
C GLY A 186 15.30 10.84 -7.04
N GLU A 187 14.29 9.98 -6.86
CA GLU A 187 13.90 8.95 -7.84
C GLU A 187 13.12 9.51 -9.05
N TYR A 188 12.62 10.75 -8.99
CA TYR A 188 11.70 11.30 -9.97
C TYR A 188 12.32 12.35 -10.89
N HIS A 189 13.60 12.67 -10.74
CA HIS A 189 14.32 13.66 -11.59
C HIS A 189 14.23 13.35 -13.09
N TYR A 190 14.16 12.07 -13.45
CA TYR A 190 14.07 11.65 -14.85
C TYR A 190 12.75 12.09 -15.53
N LEU A 191 11.70 12.46 -14.76
CA LEU A 191 10.43 12.96 -15.30
C LEU A 191 10.59 14.24 -16.13
N GLN A 192 11.65 15.03 -15.92
CA GLN A 192 11.95 16.22 -16.73
C GLN A 192 12.12 15.91 -18.22
N LYS A 193 12.38 14.64 -18.58
CA LYS A 193 12.49 14.20 -19.98
C LYS A 193 11.12 14.06 -20.67
N PHE A 194 10.05 13.95 -19.89
CA PHE A 194 8.71 13.60 -20.36
C PHE A 194 7.67 14.67 -20.04
N ILE A 195 7.88 15.46 -18.98
CA ILE A 195 7.03 16.57 -18.59
C ILE A 195 7.76 17.87 -18.97
N PRO A 196 7.33 18.57 -20.04
CA PRO A 196 7.91 19.84 -20.43
C PRO A 196 7.86 20.86 -19.29
N ASP A 197 8.88 21.69 -19.19
CA ASP A 197 8.97 22.80 -18.22
C ASP A 197 8.82 22.39 -16.73
N LEU A 198 9.03 21.12 -16.40
CA LEU A 198 9.05 20.62 -15.02
C LEU A 198 10.13 21.34 -14.19
N LEU A 199 9.70 22.11 -13.19
CA LEU A 199 10.59 22.80 -12.26
C LEU A 199 11.07 21.84 -11.17
N ILE A 200 12.38 21.72 -10.99
CA ILE A 200 12.96 20.88 -9.94
C ILE A 200 13.54 21.75 -8.83
N PHE A 201 12.91 21.68 -7.66
CA PHE A 201 13.36 22.35 -6.44
C PHE A 201 13.98 21.34 -5.49
N ILE A 202 15.30 21.43 -5.34
CA ILE A 202 16.09 20.67 -4.37
C ILE A 202 16.23 21.52 -3.12
N VAL A 203 15.59 21.07 -2.05
CA VAL A 203 15.53 21.83 -0.80
C VAL A 203 16.91 21.97 -0.17
N GLY A 204 17.22 23.19 0.27
CA GLY A 204 18.53 23.55 0.84
C GLY A 204 19.63 23.77 -0.21
N LYS A 205 19.32 23.62 -1.51
CA LYS A 205 20.25 23.88 -2.61
C LYS A 205 19.82 25.04 -3.51
N ASN A 206 18.69 24.91 -4.20
CA ASN A 206 18.13 25.95 -5.08
C ASN A 206 16.74 26.43 -4.65
N PHE A 207 16.21 25.87 -3.55
CA PHE A 207 14.95 26.25 -2.97
C PHE A 207 15.04 26.24 -1.45
N SER A 208 14.57 27.32 -0.85
CA SER A 208 14.50 27.48 0.60
C SER A 208 13.45 28.52 0.94
N ILE A 209 12.89 28.41 2.13
CA ILE A 209 11.89 29.35 2.64
C ILE A 209 12.47 30.14 3.80
N ASN A 210 11.95 31.33 4.07
CA ASN A 210 12.18 31.98 5.34
C ASN A 210 10.95 31.73 6.22
N ILE A 211 11.10 30.96 7.30
CA ILE A 211 9.96 30.62 8.18
C ILE A 211 9.40 31.83 8.90
N PHE A 212 10.15 32.92 9.00
CA PHE A 212 9.73 34.16 9.64
C PHE A 212 9.09 35.14 8.66
N ASP A 213 9.05 34.81 7.36
CA ASP A 213 8.41 35.64 6.36
C ASP A 213 6.91 35.28 6.25
N PRO A 214 6.00 36.16 6.69
CA PRO A 214 4.56 35.94 6.53
C PRO A 214 4.11 36.09 5.07
N GLU A 215 5.01 36.48 4.16
CA GLU A 215 4.71 36.83 2.77
C GLU A 215 3.62 37.92 2.67
N LYS A 216 2.37 37.51 2.39
CA LYS A 216 1.20 38.38 2.28
C LYS A 216 0.21 38.19 3.45
N ALA A 217 0.48 37.28 4.37
CA ALA A 217 -0.35 37.03 5.54
C ALA A 217 -0.08 38.06 6.65
N ASN A 218 -1.00 38.16 7.59
CA ASN A 218 -0.76 38.89 8.84
C ASN A 218 0.33 38.16 9.66
N ALA A 219 1.26 38.91 10.24
CA ALA A 219 2.38 38.36 11.02
C ALA A 219 1.94 37.52 12.23
N GLU A 220 0.83 37.89 12.88
CA GLU A 220 0.27 37.17 14.02
C GLU A 220 -0.34 35.84 13.58
N VAL A 221 -1.13 35.85 12.50
CA VAL A 221 -1.70 34.63 11.90
C VAL A 221 -0.59 33.70 11.42
N HIS A 222 0.48 34.26 10.86
CA HIS A 222 1.65 33.49 10.43
C HIS A 222 2.41 32.90 11.62
N ALA A 223 2.60 33.65 12.70
CA ALA A 223 3.24 33.17 13.93
C ALA A 223 2.49 31.99 14.54
N GLU A 224 1.15 32.09 14.63
CA GLU A 224 0.27 30.99 15.05
C GLU A 224 0.42 29.78 14.13
N ARG A 225 0.37 29.98 12.80
CA ARG A 225 0.55 28.90 11.83
C ARG A 225 1.90 28.20 12.01
N VAL A 226 2.99 28.95 12.11
CA VAL A 226 4.34 28.41 12.33
C VAL A 226 4.40 27.60 13.61
N PHE A 227 3.82 28.12 14.71
CA PHE A 227 3.72 27.36 15.96
C PHE A 227 2.94 26.05 15.79
N GLN A 228 1.77 26.07 15.13
CA GLN A 228 1.01 24.85 14.88
C GLN A 228 1.78 23.84 14.02
N ILE A 229 2.59 24.30 13.06
CA ILE A 229 3.46 23.42 12.26
C ILE A 229 4.54 22.78 13.16
N PHE A 230 5.20 23.54 14.03
CA PHE A 230 6.13 22.98 15.03
C PHE A 230 5.45 21.98 15.96
N ARG A 231 4.24 22.28 16.43
CA ARG A 231 3.45 21.39 17.28
C ARG A 231 3.05 20.10 16.55
N SER A 232 2.64 20.19 15.28
CA SER A 232 2.27 19.04 14.45
C SER A 232 3.46 18.22 13.96
N GLY A 233 4.62 18.86 13.77
CA GLY A 233 5.88 18.25 13.37
C GLY A 233 6.46 17.31 14.43
N GLY A 234 5.93 17.34 15.66
CA GLY A 234 6.18 16.39 16.74
C GLY A 234 5.58 15.00 16.51
N LEU A 235 5.65 14.49 15.27
CA LEU A 235 5.08 13.19 14.87
C LEU A 235 5.82 11.99 15.47
N PHE A 236 6.94 12.19 16.18
CA PHE A 236 7.49 11.22 17.13
C PHE A 236 8.04 11.90 18.41
N GLU A 237 7.51 11.42 19.55
CA GLU A 237 7.91 11.61 20.96
C GLU A 237 7.48 12.88 21.72
N GLY A 238 6.25 12.86 22.25
CA GLY A 238 5.98 13.23 23.65
C GLY A 238 6.16 14.69 24.09
N VAL A 239 6.41 15.61 23.16
CA VAL A 239 6.57 17.03 23.49
C VAL A 239 5.20 17.71 23.57
N GLU A 240 4.63 17.75 24.77
CA GLU A 240 3.50 18.63 25.05
C GLU A 240 3.99 20.08 25.26
N TYR A 241 3.41 21.01 24.49
CA TYR A 241 3.55 22.44 24.75
C TYR A 241 2.50 22.84 25.80
N SER A 242 2.95 23.39 26.93
CA SER A 242 2.01 23.99 27.88
C SER A 242 1.39 25.26 27.29
N PRO A 243 0.20 25.69 27.76
CA PRO A 243 -0.41 26.95 27.30
C PRO A 243 0.51 28.17 27.46
N GLN A 244 1.38 28.17 28.48
CA GLN A 244 2.38 29.21 28.67
C GLN A 244 3.48 29.15 27.61
N MET A 245 3.97 27.96 27.26
CA MET A 245 4.99 27.79 26.21
C MET A 245 4.44 28.18 24.84
N GLU A 246 3.21 27.81 24.52
CA GLU A 246 2.50 28.22 23.31
C GLU A 246 2.46 29.74 23.20
N ARG A 247 1.93 30.42 24.22
CA ARG A 247 1.88 31.88 24.26
C ARG A 247 3.26 32.51 24.09
N VAL A 248 4.26 32.06 24.84
CA VAL A 248 5.63 32.56 24.75
C VAL A 248 6.19 32.40 23.34
N PHE A 249 5.97 31.25 22.72
CA PHE A 249 6.50 30.96 21.39
C PHE A 249 5.83 31.81 20.32
N VAL A 250 4.49 31.90 20.33
CA VAL A 250 3.74 32.74 19.40
C VAL A 250 4.10 34.22 19.55
N ASP A 251 4.22 34.73 20.78
CA ASP A 251 4.57 36.12 21.04
C ASP A 251 5.97 36.47 20.49
N ILE A 252 6.96 35.59 20.69
CA ILE A 252 8.31 35.76 20.14
C ILE A 252 8.27 35.70 18.61
N LEU A 253 7.58 34.70 18.03
CA LEU A 253 7.43 34.57 16.58
C LEU A 253 6.79 35.82 15.98
N ASN A 254 5.72 36.35 16.59
CA ASN A 254 5.04 37.55 16.11
C ASN A 254 5.97 38.77 16.11
N ARG A 255 6.77 38.98 17.18
CA ARG A 255 7.79 40.05 17.23
C ARG A 255 8.79 39.96 16.08
N VAL A 256 9.19 38.76 15.71
CA VAL A 256 10.17 38.47 14.64
C VAL A 256 9.54 38.61 13.25
N CYS A 257 8.32 38.10 13.06
CA CYS A 257 7.64 38.09 11.76
C CYS A 257 7.14 39.49 11.35
N LYS A 258 6.77 40.32 12.33
CA LYS A 258 6.23 41.66 12.12
C LYS A 258 7.21 42.62 11.47
N ASP A 259 8.50 42.51 11.78
CA ASP A 259 9.54 43.40 11.29
C ASP A 259 10.47 42.67 10.29
N PRO A 260 10.49 43.08 9.00
CA PRO A 260 11.35 42.48 7.98
C PRO A 260 12.83 42.39 8.36
N GLU A 261 13.38 43.37 9.08
CA GLU A 261 14.80 43.37 9.50
C GLU A 261 15.10 42.33 10.58
N LYS A 262 14.05 41.85 11.25
CA LYS A 262 14.14 40.84 12.30
C LYS A 262 13.94 39.42 11.80
N ARG A 263 13.58 39.19 10.54
CA ARG A 263 13.20 37.84 10.02
C ARG A 263 14.40 36.90 9.83
N SER A 264 15.05 36.54 10.92
CA SER A 264 16.21 35.63 10.96
C SER A 264 16.31 34.89 12.29
N TRP A 265 17.05 33.79 12.29
CA TRP A 265 17.31 33.01 13.50
C TRP A 265 18.05 33.80 14.57
N ALA A 266 19.04 34.61 14.18
CA ALA A 266 19.79 35.44 15.13
C ALA A 266 18.86 36.39 15.89
N LYS A 267 17.97 37.05 15.15
CA LYS A 267 16.99 37.98 15.68
C LYS A 267 15.90 37.29 16.50
N PHE A 268 15.52 36.06 16.17
CA PHE A 268 14.64 35.25 17.03
C PHE A 268 15.22 35.08 18.44
N TYR A 269 16.51 34.75 18.57
CA TYR A 269 17.14 34.61 19.89
C TYR A 269 17.31 35.95 20.62
N GLU A 270 17.53 37.05 19.90
CA GLU A 270 17.54 38.40 20.48
C GLU A 270 16.16 38.78 21.02
N GLU A 271 15.10 38.57 20.24
CA GLU A 271 13.72 38.82 20.62
C GLU A 271 13.25 37.91 21.76
N ALA A 272 13.72 36.66 21.84
CA ALA A 272 13.45 35.78 22.97
C ALA A 272 14.03 36.32 24.29
N LYS A 273 15.24 36.90 24.24
CA LYS A 273 15.85 37.56 25.41
C LYS A 273 15.12 38.85 25.78
N ALA A 274 14.73 39.66 24.79
CA ALA A 274 13.98 40.88 25.00
C ALA A 274 12.60 40.58 25.61
N TYR A 275 11.86 39.62 25.04
CA TYR A 275 10.59 39.13 25.56
C TYR A 275 10.70 38.68 27.01
N LEU A 276 11.73 37.88 27.34
CA LEU A 276 11.94 37.42 28.72
C LEU A 276 12.12 38.60 29.70
N LYS A 277 12.86 39.64 29.30
CA LYS A 277 13.03 40.84 30.14
C LYS A 277 11.71 41.57 30.34
N ASP A 278 10.94 41.76 29.27
CA ASP A 278 9.65 42.48 29.32
C ASP A 278 8.64 41.74 30.20
N ILE A 279 8.51 40.43 30.01
CA ILE A 279 7.50 39.63 30.72
C ILE A 279 7.82 39.51 32.20
N LEU A 280 9.10 39.39 32.58
CA LEU A 280 9.50 39.35 33.99
C LEU A 280 9.21 40.67 34.72
N LEU A 281 9.33 41.81 34.03
CA LEU A 281 8.92 43.10 34.58
C LEU A 281 7.40 43.18 34.79
N GLN A 282 6.62 42.65 33.84
CA GLN A 282 5.16 42.66 33.90
C GLN A 282 4.58 41.70 34.94
N THR A 283 5.23 40.56 35.17
CA THR A 283 4.73 39.50 36.07
C THR A 283 5.33 39.54 37.48
N GLY A 284 6.13 40.56 37.80
CA GLY A 284 6.79 40.67 39.10
C GLY A 284 7.87 39.60 39.32
N GLY A 285 8.50 39.11 38.25
CA GLY A 285 9.62 38.18 38.32
C GLY A 285 9.23 36.70 38.31
N ASP A 286 8.10 36.32 37.73
CA ASP A 286 7.70 34.92 37.62
C ASP A 286 8.70 34.10 36.78
N MET A 287 9.47 33.25 37.46
CA MET A 287 10.55 32.45 36.89
C MET A 287 10.06 31.35 35.94
N THR A 288 8.76 30.99 35.95
CA THR A 288 8.20 29.99 35.03
C THR A 288 8.34 30.42 33.56
N TYR A 289 8.32 31.73 33.28
CA TYR A 289 8.58 32.28 31.94
C TYR A 289 10.02 32.04 31.49
N ARG A 290 11.00 32.05 32.41
CA ARG A 290 12.39 31.72 32.07
C ARG A 290 12.52 30.28 31.60
N SER A 291 11.87 29.36 32.31
CA SER A 291 11.79 27.95 31.92
C SER A 291 11.11 27.78 30.57
N SER A 292 10.00 28.49 30.34
CA SER A 292 9.25 28.45 29.07
C SER A 292 10.05 28.98 27.88
N VAL A 293 10.71 30.14 28.03
CA VAL A 293 11.58 30.69 26.99
C VAL A 293 12.74 29.74 26.69
N SER A 294 13.42 29.21 27.73
CA SER A 294 14.49 28.24 27.53
C SER A 294 14.02 26.96 26.83
N ALA A 295 12.83 26.48 27.18
CA ALA A 295 12.19 25.32 26.57
C ALA A 295 11.91 25.55 25.08
N VAL A 296 11.38 26.70 24.70
CA VAL A 296 11.11 27.08 23.30
C VAL A 296 12.42 27.21 22.52
N THR A 297 13.40 27.94 23.05
CA THR A 297 14.68 28.15 22.37
C THR A 297 15.45 26.85 22.16
N ASN A 298 15.37 25.90 23.10
CA ASN A 298 16.05 24.61 22.96
C ASN A 298 15.40 23.74 21.87
N ARG A 299 14.08 23.76 21.75
CA ARG A 299 13.34 22.96 20.75
C ARG A 299 13.56 23.46 19.34
N ILE A 300 13.61 24.77 19.14
CA ILE A 300 13.83 25.36 17.81
C ILE A 300 15.31 25.38 17.41
N ARG A 301 16.22 25.09 18.35
CA ARG A 301 17.67 25.18 18.17
C ARG A 301 18.17 24.42 16.94
N ARG A 302 17.66 23.22 16.69
CA ARG A 302 18.08 22.38 15.56
C ARG A 302 17.86 23.09 14.21
N TYR A 303 16.74 23.77 14.02
CA TYR A 303 16.41 24.49 12.79
C TYR A 303 17.23 25.77 12.59
N SER A 304 17.78 26.31 13.68
CA SER A 304 18.64 27.50 13.66
C SER A 304 20.13 27.19 13.46
N LEU A 305 20.52 25.91 13.47
CA LEU A 305 21.91 25.48 13.43
C LEU A 305 22.24 24.67 12.17
N GLY A 306 23.52 24.66 11.85
CA GLY A 306 24.10 23.80 10.82
C GLY A 306 23.47 24.02 9.45
N THR A 307 23.16 22.91 8.80
CA THR A 307 22.72 22.84 7.41
C THR A 307 21.22 23.09 7.22
N LEU A 308 20.38 22.69 8.18
CA LEU A 308 18.93 22.95 8.16
C LEU A 308 18.61 24.45 8.19
N LYS A 309 19.47 25.24 8.83
CA LYS A 309 19.40 26.70 8.83
C LYS A 309 19.22 27.27 7.42
N HIS A 310 19.93 26.74 6.42
CA HIS A 310 19.86 27.23 5.04
C HIS A 310 18.50 27.01 4.39
N SER A 311 17.77 25.98 4.79
CA SER A 311 16.43 25.69 4.28
C SER A 311 15.36 26.64 4.82
N PHE A 312 15.60 27.29 5.97
CA PHE A 312 14.59 28.02 6.74
C PHE A 312 14.91 29.50 7.04
N GLU A 313 16.13 29.97 6.81
CA GLU A 313 16.52 31.37 7.13
C GLU A 313 16.33 32.34 5.97
N LYS A 314 16.59 31.89 4.74
CA LYS A 314 16.56 32.75 3.55
C LYS A 314 15.62 32.16 2.53
N LYS A 315 14.86 33.04 1.89
CA LYS A 315 14.04 32.67 0.74
C LYS A 315 14.94 32.55 -0.50
N SER A 316 14.83 31.44 -1.21
CA SER A 316 15.48 31.22 -2.51
C SER A 316 14.59 30.39 -3.42
N GLY A 317 14.71 30.62 -4.73
CA GLY A 317 13.77 30.06 -5.71
C GLY A 317 12.55 30.96 -5.90
N ILE A 318 11.42 30.35 -6.28
CA ILE A 318 10.16 31.06 -6.56
C ILE A 318 9.27 31.15 -5.31
N ASP A 319 8.28 32.04 -5.35
CA ASP A 319 7.26 32.11 -4.31
C ASP A 319 6.44 30.81 -4.27
N VAL A 320 6.06 30.35 -3.06
CA VAL A 320 5.23 29.15 -2.89
C VAL A 320 3.92 29.26 -3.67
N LYS A 321 3.30 30.45 -3.71
CA LYS A 321 2.08 30.70 -4.50
C LYS A 321 2.29 30.61 -6.01
N GLU A 322 3.48 30.94 -6.48
CA GLU A 322 3.85 30.81 -7.88
C GLU A 322 4.14 29.36 -8.22
N MET A 323 4.77 28.63 -7.29
CA MET A 323 5.06 27.19 -7.42
C MET A 323 3.83 26.35 -7.81
N PHE A 324 2.66 26.61 -7.20
CA PHE A 324 1.42 25.90 -7.52
C PHE A 324 0.85 26.16 -8.93
N LYS A 325 1.44 27.07 -9.71
CA LYS A 325 1.04 27.35 -11.10
C LYS A 325 1.85 26.56 -12.13
N HIS A 326 2.89 25.86 -11.69
CA HIS A 326 3.80 25.11 -12.53
C HIS A 326 3.76 23.63 -12.19
N ASP A 327 4.22 22.79 -13.13
CA ASP A 327 4.59 21.42 -12.79
C ASP A 327 5.89 21.45 -11.98
N VAL A 328 5.83 20.93 -10.76
CA VAL A 328 6.90 21.04 -9.78
C VAL A 328 7.26 19.69 -9.18
N LEU A 329 8.56 19.41 -9.19
CA LEU A 329 9.19 18.35 -8.41
C LEU A 329 9.92 18.99 -7.22
N LEU A 330 9.41 18.76 -6.03
CA LEU A 330 10.05 19.13 -4.77
C LEU A 330 10.87 17.94 -4.25
N ASP A 331 12.19 18.00 -4.45
CA ASP A 331 13.15 17.02 -3.98
C ASP A 331 13.61 17.34 -2.56
N LEU A 332 13.01 16.64 -1.58
CA LEU A 332 13.33 16.73 -0.17
C LEU A 332 14.61 15.96 0.19
N SER A 333 15.13 15.10 -0.71
CA SER A 333 16.39 14.38 -0.45
C SER A 333 17.58 15.32 -0.22
N GLY A 334 17.46 16.59 -0.64
CA GLY A 334 18.42 17.64 -0.35
C GLY A 334 18.66 17.86 1.15
N ILE A 335 17.60 17.82 1.97
CA ILE A 335 17.69 17.97 3.43
C ILE A 335 18.45 16.78 4.05
N ILE A 336 18.13 15.55 3.65
CA ILE A 336 18.85 14.36 4.11
C ILE A 336 20.34 14.43 3.74
N LYS A 337 20.65 14.85 2.51
CA LYS A 337 22.05 14.98 2.03
C LYS A 337 22.87 15.98 2.83
N ILE A 338 22.23 17.00 3.39
CA ILE A 338 22.89 17.98 4.24
C ILE A 338 22.85 17.60 5.73
N GLY A 339 22.40 16.39 6.08
CA GLY A 339 22.40 15.87 7.45
C GLY A 339 21.11 16.11 8.24
N GLY A 340 20.00 16.44 7.56
CA GLY A 340 18.67 16.38 8.14
C GLY A 340 18.13 14.95 8.23
N GLU A 341 17.05 14.79 8.98
CA GLU A 341 16.31 13.54 9.12
C GLU A 341 14.98 13.60 8.35
N LYS A 342 14.25 12.48 8.25
CA LYS A 342 12.98 12.43 7.51
C LYS A 342 11.91 13.35 8.10
N GLU A 343 12.01 13.59 9.40
CA GLU A 343 11.15 14.47 10.16
C GLU A 343 11.33 15.92 9.70
N ASP A 344 12.56 16.32 9.34
CA ASP A 344 12.85 17.64 8.81
C ASP A 344 12.23 17.82 7.41
N ASP A 345 12.19 16.76 6.60
CA ASP A 345 11.53 16.75 5.29
C ASP A 345 10.02 16.97 5.43
N LEU A 346 9.39 16.27 6.38
CA LEU A 346 7.95 16.41 6.67
C LEU A 346 7.62 17.79 7.23
N PHE A 347 8.46 18.30 8.13
CA PHE A 347 8.32 19.66 8.65
C PHE A 347 8.41 20.70 7.54
N PHE A 348 9.40 20.57 6.63
CA PHE A 348 9.54 21.45 5.48
C PHE A 348 8.31 21.38 4.55
N LEU A 349 7.79 20.17 4.31
CA LEU A 349 6.61 19.98 3.48
C LEU A 349 5.36 20.64 4.09
N ASN A 350 5.16 20.54 5.41
CA ASN A 350 4.06 21.19 6.13
C ASN A 350 4.17 22.73 6.16
N MET A 351 5.34 23.29 5.89
CA MET A 351 5.50 24.74 5.72
C MET A 351 5.05 25.23 4.34
N ILE A 352 4.99 24.34 3.36
CA ILE A 352 4.61 24.66 1.97
C ILE A 352 3.14 24.39 1.71
N LEU A 353 2.65 23.23 2.14
CA LEU A 353 1.26 22.78 2.00
C LEU A 353 0.39 23.39 3.11
#